data_AF-A0A9P8VU91-F1
#
_entry.id   AF-A0A9P8VU91-F1
#
_cell.length_a   1.000
_cell.length_b   1.000
_cell.length_c   1.000
_cell.angle_alpha   90.00
_cell.angle_beta   90.00
_cell.angle_gamma   90.00
#
_symmetry.space_group_name_H-M   'P 1'
#
loop_
_entity.id
_entity.type
_entity.pdbx_description
1 polymer ?
#
loop_
_entity_poly.entity_id
_entity_poly.type
_entity_poly.pdbx_seq_one_letter_code
_entity_poly.pdbx_strand_id
1 'polypeptide(L)'
;MQNISTPSQRRTAGTDNFFSTKCTTRIRITRIHTWPFSAISPYLITCPPYSTLAVPDREIYRQESDGYNRRYLRSSTYESQPNNISLLIRKELETIFYEETASYLRKEQSFRLGWRRDGTMPTFNQLQFTEEAFTQNRGLEDLKEYLNKEIMIYFQCGSLVGRRQDDKLGRYFYREWLRLHNGRPPFQRHSFFAKPVCFGEKGPQSIQQIGVFHKALCDAISARLDDDVDFFPMRPQSPTGTTDAPPLFNPIPSRTIQSWRDHGFILKHIFRSLYIVIDDQTSAGDQELPTYRARRPHDDLALYLEECCDWSLAQYTVLLVKTGDEAKLHSPISFLPLFEAGLALEVNRGDYTGAPEEDVVRVKVDVAVRFIWDVLYKEQKALGEVGQAAQALIKEQQELCEVWTENVMDHAQMVGFEENGYTWLAARRARARLNGEAFDEDQVKPSWEHLRHWDC
;
A
#
# COMPACT_ATOMS: atom_id res chain seq x y z
N MET A 1 47.12 -59.35 22.78
CA MET A 1 48.09 -59.46 21.68
C MET A 1 47.34 -59.77 20.39
N GLN A 2 47.59 -58.95 19.37
CA GLN A 2 47.39 -59.13 17.91
C GLN A 2 45.99 -59.38 17.30
N ASN A 3 45.43 -58.27 16.78
CA ASN A 3 45.13 -57.94 15.38
C ASN A 3 44.37 -58.87 14.40
N ILE A 4 43.20 -58.35 13.98
CA ILE A 4 42.73 -57.98 12.61
C ILE A 4 42.64 -59.09 11.53
N SER A 5 41.42 -59.40 11.07
CA SER A 5 40.89 -59.08 9.71
C SER A 5 39.52 -59.72 9.44
N THR A 6 38.59 -58.91 8.94
CA THR A 6 37.25 -59.18 8.34
C THR A 6 37.40 -59.80 6.91
N PRO A 7 36.36 -59.96 6.03
CA PRO A 7 34.88 -59.83 6.11
C PRO A 7 34.10 -60.99 5.40
N SER A 8 32.75 -60.99 5.40
CA SER A 8 31.91 -61.28 4.20
C SER A 8 30.40 -61.37 4.52
N GLN A 9 29.60 -60.65 3.72
CA GLN A 9 28.13 -60.57 3.71
C GLN A 9 27.43 -61.83 3.13
N ARG A 10 26.16 -62.07 3.51
CA ARG A 10 25.10 -62.59 2.62
C ARG A 10 23.66 -62.47 3.21
N ARG A 11 22.85 -61.63 2.54
CA ARG A 11 21.44 -61.77 2.07
C ARG A 11 20.29 -62.38 2.94
N THR A 12 19.29 -61.52 3.20
CA THR A 12 17.81 -61.56 2.94
C THR A 12 16.90 -62.69 3.46
N ALA A 13 15.90 -62.29 4.28
CA ALA A 13 14.44 -62.56 4.27
C ALA A 13 13.87 -61.88 5.54
N GLY A 14 12.76 -61.14 5.65
CA GLY A 14 11.48 -61.12 4.96
C GLY A 14 10.38 -61.27 6.04
N THR A 15 9.64 -60.22 6.39
CA THR A 15 8.30 -60.27 7.02
C THR A 15 7.66 -58.87 7.13
N ASP A 16 6.87 -58.58 6.10
CA ASP A 16 5.53 -57.96 6.07
C ASP A 16 5.03 -57.00 7.18
N ASN A 17 4.67 -55.81 6.66
CA ASN A 17 3.37 -55.12 6.76
C ASN A 17 2.83 -54.66 8.12
N PHE A 18 2.88 -53.33 8.33
CA PHE A 18 1.68 -52.51 8.58
C PHE A 18 1.99 -51.04 8.22
N PHE A 19 1.89 -50.68 6.92
CA PHE A 19 1.87 -49.29 6.50
C PHE A 19 0.44 -48.75 6.60
N SER A 20 0.15 -48.03 7.68
CA SER A 20 -0.94 -47.06 7.72
C SER A 20 -0.44 -45.78 7.07
N THR A 21 -0.80 -45.56 5.80
CA THR A 21 -0.64 -44.29 5.09
C THR A 21 -1.53 -43.22 5.72
N LYS A 22 -1.04 -42.56 6.78
CA LYS A 22 -1.46 -41.18 7.05
C LYS A 22 -0.67 -40.29 6.11
N CYS A 23 -1.38 -39.73 5.14
CA CYS A 23 -0.91 -38.63 4.32
C CYS A 23 -0.60 -37.46 5.26
N THR A 24 0.65 -37.34 5.68
CA THR A 24 1.12 -36.18 6.44
C THR A 24 1.23 -35.04 5.43
N THR A 25 0.16 -34.25 5.27
CA THR A 25 0.26 -32.94 4.66
C THR A 25 1.33 -32.18 5.45
N ARG A 26 2.51 -31.97 4.85
CA ARG A 26 3.55 -31.16 5.47
C ARG A 26 2.97 -29.77 5.66
N ILE A 27 2.60 -29.43 6.90
CA ILE A 27 2.22 -28.07 7.27
C ILE A 27 3.43 -27.18 6.99
N ARG A 28 3.34 -26.37 5.94
CA ARG A 28 4.41 -25.47 5.52
C ARG A 28 4.29 -24.19 6.34
N ILE A 29 4.94 -24.15 7.50
CA ILE A 29 4.98 -22.94 8.32
C ILE A 29 5.91 -21.93 7.65
N THR A 30 5.35 -20.80 7.22
CA THR A 30 6.09 -19.66 6.73
C THR A 30 6.53 -18.81 7.91
N ARG A 31 7.85 -18.64 8.09
CA ARG A 31 8.40 -17.72 9.08
C ARG A 31 8.70 -16.39 8.42
N ILE A 32 8.18 -15.31 9.00
CA ILE A 32 8.46 -13.95 8.53
C ILE A 32 9.64 -13.43 9.36
N HIS A 33 10.83 -13.40 8.75
CA HIS A 33 12.08 -13.03 9.40
C HIS A 33 12.42 -11.55 9.23
N THR A 34 11.94 -10.92 8.16
CA THR A 34 11.70 -9.48 8.19
C THR A 34 10.84 -9.19 9.42
N TRP A 35 11.15 -8.12 10.19
CA TRP A 35 10.28 -7.76 11.30
C TRP A 35 8.84 -7.79 10.78
N PRO A 36 7.95 -8.65 11.28
CA PRO A 36 6.58 -8.20 11.35
C PRO A 36 6.72 -6.99 12.23
N PHE A 37 6.61 -5.86 11.58
CA PHE A 37 5.58 -4.97 11.99
C PHE A 37 5.20 -5.10 13.46
N SER A 38 6.02 -4.48 14.28
CA SER A 38 5.79 -4.34 15.70
C SER A 38 6.82 -3.37 16.21
N ALA A 39 6.55 -2.09 16.07
CA ALA A 39 6.22 -1.21 17.18
C ALA A 39 6.15 0.20 16.62
N ILE A 40 5.51 1.10 17.35
CA ILE A 40 5.44 2.51 17.01
C ILE A 40 4.57 2.77 15.77
N SER A 41 3.37 2.21 15.78
CA SER A 41 2.31 3.10 15.31
C SER A 41 2.35 4.36 16.17
N PRO A 42 1.73 5.46 15.78
CA PRO A 42 1.09 6.34 16.74
C PRO A 42 0.64 5.62 18.04
N TYR A 43 0.21 4.34 17.98
CA TYR A 43 -0.08 3.45 19.12
C TYR A 43 0.96 3.32 20.25
N LEU A 44 2.19 3.87 20.20
CA LEU A 44 3.09 3.93 21.37
C LEU A 44 3.85 5.25 21.54
N ILE A 45 3.16 6.39 21.43
CA ILE A 45 3.76 7.69 21.80
C ILE A 45 3.79 7.89 23.33
N THR A 46 3.14 7.05 24.14
CA THR A 46 2.84 7.43 25.53
C THR A 46 2.99 6.32 26.58
N CYS A 47 4.09 5.57 26.53
CA CYS A 47 4.93 5.21 27.71
C CYS A 47 5.57 3.78 27.70
N PRO A 48 6.69 3.60 28.44
CA PRO A 48 7.54 2.40 28.50
C PRO A 48 6.92 1.20 29.27
N PRO A 49 7.54 -0.01 29.30
CA PRO A 49 8.98 -0.23 29.45
C PRO A 49 9.63 -1.00 28.32
N TYR A 50 10.48 -0.33 27.54
CA TYR A 50 11.69 -0.94 26.94
C TYR A 50 12.83 0.10 26.95
N SER A 51 13.36 0.30 28.15
CA SER A 51 14.77 0.59 28.49
C SER A 51 15.59 1.73 27.86
N THR A 52 15.09 2.54 26.93
CA THR A 52 15.79 3.76 26.48
C THR A 52 14.80 4.90 26.19
N LEU A 53 14.77 5.86 27.12
CA LEU A 53 13.94 7.07 27.19
C LEU A 53 14.30 8.12 26.11
N ALA A 54 14.09 7.79 24.85
CA ALA A 54 14.12 8.78 23.77
C ALA A 54 13.20 8.32 22.62
N VAL A 55 11.89 8.51 22.77
CA VAL A 55 11.03 8.72 21.60
C VAL A 55 10.61 10.17 21.69
N PRO A 56 11.18 11.05 20.86
CA PRO A 56 11.05 12.48 21.05
C PRO A 56 9.60 12.87 20.83
N ASP A 57 9.00 13.57 21.81
CA ASP A 57 8.09 14.66 21.49
C ASP A 57 8.75 15.42 20.34
N ARG A 58 8.26 15.21 19.12
CA ARG A 58 8.88 15.79 17.95
C ARG A 58 8.77 17.31 18.09
N GLU A 59 9.88 17.95 18.45
CA GLU A 59 10.11 19.39 18.25
C GLU A 59 9.87 19.82 16.79
N ILE A 60 9.66 18.87 15.86
CA ILE A 60 9.37 19.08 14.44
C ILE A 60 8.30 20.14 14.21
N TYR A 61 7.23 20.15 15.00
CA TYR A 61 6.16 21.12 14.81
C TYR A 61 6.43 22.47 15.51
N ARG A 62 7.33 22.50 16.51
CA ARG A 62 7.69 23.73 17.23
C ARG A 62 8.75 24.56 16.53
N GLN A 63 9.48 24.00 15.57
CA GLN A 63 10.33 24.82 14.70
C GLN A 63 9.40 25.70 13.87
N GLU A 64 9.54 27.03 13.99
CA GLU A 64 8.81 27.99 13.16
C GLU A 64 9.05 27.62 11.68
N SER A 65 8.08 26.95 11.09
CA SER A 65 8.06 26.71 9.64
C SER A 65 7.55 27.97 8.98
N ASP A 66 8.17 28.37 7.86
CA ASP A 66 7.72 29.51 7.05
C ASP A 66 6.26 29.36 6.57
N GLY A 67 5.69 28.15 6.63
CA GLY A 67 4.31 27.84 6.27
C GLY A 67 3.27 28.06 7.39
N TYR A 68 3.66 28.45 8.61
CA TYR A 68 2.71 28.67 9.71
C TYR A 68 2.10 30.07 9.71
N ASN A 69 0.80 30.14 9.98
CA ASN A 69 0.11 31.39 10.20
C ASN A 69 0.50 31.97 11.56
N ARG A 70 1.36 33.01 11.49
CA ARG A 70 1.93 33.71 12.64
C ARG A 70 0.91 34.23 13.66
N ARG A 71 -0.35 34.45 13.27
CA ARG A 71 -1.42 34.89 14.18
C ARG A 71 -1.70 33.88 15.30
N TYR A 72 -1.50 32.58 15.03
CA TYR A 72 -1.82 31.50 15.97
C TYR A 72 -0.60 30.96 16.71
N LEU A 73 0.61 31.48 16.47
CA LEU A 73 1.82 31.01 17.15
C LEU A 73 1.83 31.33 18.65
N ARG A 74 1.21 32.45 19.04
CA ARG A 74 1.16 32.90 20.44
C ARG A 74 0.22 32.01 21.27
N SER A 75 0.70 31.52 22.41
CA SER A 75 -0.13 30.81 23.39
C SER A 75 -1.15 31.76 23.99
N SER A 76 -2.44 31.47 23.81
CA SER A 76 -3.50 31.94 24.69
C SER A 76 -3.79 30.88 25.74
N THR A 77 -3.86 31.30 27.00
CA THR A 77 -4.09 30.45 28.19
C THR A 77 -5.30 29.53 27.97
N TYR A 78 -5.05 28.21 27.99
CA TYR A 78 -6.05 27.15 27.78
C TYR A 78 -7.24 27.23 28.75
N GLU A 79 -7.05 27.86 29.91
CA GLU A 79 -7.98 27.90 31.04
C GLU A 79 -9.27 28.71 30.81
N SER A 80 -9.43 29.39 29.66
CA SER A 80 -10.58 30.28 29.41
C SER A 80 -11.38 29.95 28.15
N GLN A 81 -11.12 28.82 27.49
CA GLN A 81 -11.74 28.52 26.19
C GLN A 81 -12.99 27.62 26.32
N PRO A 82 -14.05 27.87 25.54
CA PRO A 82 -15.30 27.14 25.63
C PRO A 82 -15.12 25.65 25.32
N ASN A 83 -15.93 24.78 25.93
CA ASN A 83 -15.95 23.30 25.75
C ASN A 83 -15.87 22.82 24.29
N ASN A 84 -16.30 23.66 23.34
CA ASN A 84 -16.21 23.39 21.90
C ASN A 84 -14.77 23.24 21.39
N ILE A 85 -13.77 23.87 22.02
CA ILE A 85 -12.40 23.80 21.52
C ILE A 85 -11.73 22.45 21.80
N SER A 86 -12.03 21.81 22.93
CA SER A 86 -11.50 20.49 23.27
C SER A 86 -11.97 19.42 22.28
N LEU A 87 -13.22 19.51 21.83
CA LEU A 87 -13.76 18.65 20.76
C LEU A 87 -13.07 18.92 19.41
N LEU A 88 -12.77 20.18 19.10
CA LEU A 88 -12.05 20.52 17.87
C LEU A 88 -10.60 20.03 17.91
N ILE A 89 -9.91 20.15 19.05
CA ILE A 89 -8.55 19.61 19.23
C ILE A 89 -8.53 18.11 18.98
N ARG A 90 -9.49 17.36 19.54
CA ARG A 90 -9.62 15.92 19.28
C ARG A 90 -9.82 15.61 17.79
N LYS A 91 -10.67 16.37 17.09
CA LYS A 91 -10.84 16.23 15.63
C LYS A 91 -9.60 16.57 14.82
N GLU A 92 -8.81 17.56 15.25
CA GLU A 92 -7.53 17.87 14.62
C GLU A 92 -6.51 16.76 14.86
N LEU A 93 -6.46 16.19 16.08
CA LEU A 93 -5.65 15.02 16.38
C LEU A 93 -6.02 13.85 15.46
N GLU A 94 -7.31 13.50 15.37
CA GLU A 94 -7.77 12.46 14.44
C GLU A 94 -7.28 12.72 13.00
N THR A 95 -7.35 13.98 12.56
CA THR A 95 -6.88 14.36 11.22
C THR A 95 -5.37 14.15 11.06
N ILE A 96 -4.58 14.57 12.06
CA ILE A 96 -3.13 14.38 12.10
C ILE A 96 -2.76 12.89 12.08
N PHE A 97 -3.52 12.03 12.77
CA PHE A 97 -3.30 10.58 12.75
C PHE A 97 -3.33 10.02 11.31
N TYR A 98 -4.34 10.39 10.51
CA TYR A 98 -4.44 9.94 9.13
C TYR A 98 -3.37 10.57 8.23
N GLU A 99 -3.06 11.85 8.43
CA GLU A 99 -1.99 12.54 7.69
C GLU A 99 -0.63 11.91 7.93
N GLU A 100 -0.28 11.61 9.18
CA GLU A 100 0.97 10.93 9.55
C GLU A 100 1.01 9.50 8.99
N THR A 101 -0.11 8.78 9.03
CA THR A 101 -0.20 7.43 8.44
C THR A 101 0.05 7.47 6.93
N ALA A 102 -0.65 8.36 6.22
CA ALA A 102 -0.46 8.58 4.79
C ALA A 102 0.98 9.03 4.51
N SER A 103 1.55 9.90 5.36
CA SER A 103 2.91 10.41 5.24
C SER A 103 3.96 9.30 5.36
N TYR A 104 3.80 8.43 6.35
CA TYR A 104 4.71 7.33 6.60
C TYR A 104 4.74 6.33 5.44
N LEU A 105 3.57 5.92 4.95
CA LEU A 105 3.47 4.94 3.86
C LEU A 105 4.18 5.39 2.59
N ARG A 106 4.25 6.70 2.36
CA ARG A 106 5.05 7.27 1.25
C ARG A 106 6.55 7.05 1.40
N LYS A 107 7.05 7.03 2.64
CA LYS A 107 8.48 6.90 2.96
C LYS A 107 8.93 5.45 3.07
N GLU A 108 8.00 4.56 3.37
CA GLU A 108 8.26 3.13 3.55
C GLU A 108 8.84 2.53 2.26
N GLN A 109 9.99 1.86 2.38
CA GLN A 109 10.80 1.42 1.22
C GLN A 109 10.02 0.50 0.29
N SER A 110 9.21 -0.40 0.87
CA SER A 110 8.33 -1.33 0.15
C SER A 110 7.39 -0.60 -0.83
N PHE A 111 6.97 0.63 -0.50
CA PHE A 111 6.11 1.44 -1.35
C PHE A 111 6.94 2.39 -2.23
N ARG A 112 7.94 3.08 -1.69
CA ARG A 112 8.74 4.03 -2.48
C ARG A 112 9.59 3.34 -3.55
N LEU A 113 10.29 2.25 -3.19
CA LEU A 113 11.14 1.49 -4.11
C LEU A 113 10.37 0.40 -4.85
N GLY A 114 9.23 -0.06 -4.31
CA GLY A 114 8.41 -1.09 -4.94
C GLY A 114 7.79 -0.66 -6.28
N TRP A 115 7.66 0.65 -6.51
CA TRP A 115 7.20 1.24 -7.76
C TRP A 115 8.34 1.63 -8.72
N ARG A 116 9.58 1.29 -8.40
CA ARG A 116 10.75 1.58 -9.23
C ARG A 116 11.30 0.32 -9.87
N ARG A 117 11.40 0.30 -11.20
CA ARG A 117 12.04 -0.80 -11.94
C ARG A 117 13.52 -0.98 -11.60
N ASP A 118 14.22 0.10 -11.27
CA ASP A 118 15.60 0.07 -10.77
C ASP A 118 15.69 -0.08 -9.24
N GLY A 119 14.53 -0.14 -8.57
CA GLY A 119 14.40 -0.34 -7.13
C GLY A 119 14.03 -1.79 -6.82
N THR A 120 12.90 -1.98 -6.13
CA THR A 120 12.44 -3.29 -5.65
C THR A 120 11.18 -3.76 -6.36
N MET A 121 10.81 -3.16 -7.50
CA MET A 121 9.71 -3.68 -8.31
C MET A 121 10.05 -5.09 -8.82
N PRO A 122 9.22 -6.11 -8.54
CA PRO A 122 9.48 -7.47 -9.00
C PRO A 122 9.52 -7.54 -10.53
N THR A 123 10.56 -8.17 -11.07
CA THR A 123 10.72 -8.38 -12.52
C THR A 123 10.53 -9.85 -12.86
N PHE A 124 9.58 -10.14 -13.75
CA PHE A 124 9.36 -11.49 -14.27
C PHE A 124 9.89 -11.59 -15.71
N ASN A 125 10.91 -12.43 -15.90
CA ASN A 125 11.54 -12.65 -17.21
C ASN A 125 11.23 -14.04 -17.78
N GLN A 126 10.01 -14.54 -17.51
CA GLN A 126 9.52 -15.83 -17.96
C GLN A 126 8.08 -15.66 -18.45
N LEU A 127 7.72 -16.34 -19.53
CA LEU A 127 6.39 -16.25 -20.15
C LEU A 127 5.28 -16.77 -19.22
N GLN A 128 5.57 -17.84 -18.48
CA GLN A 128 4.63 -18.46 -17.57
C GLN A 128 5.03 -18.16 -16.14
N PHE A 129 4.01 -17.99 -15.29
CA PHE A 129 4.22 -17.89 -13.86
C PHE A 129 4.67 -19.24 -13.30
N THR A 130 5.73 -19.25 -12.49
CA THR A 130 6.20 -20.44 -11.77
C THR A 130 6.34 -20.12 -10.28
N GLU A 131 6.06 -21.08 -9.39
CA GLU A 131 6.31 -20.89 -7.95
C GLU A 131 7.80 -20.63 -7.65
N GLU A 132 8.69 -21.10 -8.51
CA GLU A 132 10.12 -20.81 -8.41
C GLU A 132 10.39 -19.30 -8.61
N ALA A 133 9.65 -18.64 -9.49
CA ALA A 133 9.71 -17.19 -9.68
C ALA A 133 9.22 -16.40 -8.45
N PHE A 134 8.34 -16.98 -7.61
CA PHE A 134 8.04 -16.44 -6.28
C PHE A 134 9.29 -16.49 -5.38
N THR A 135 10.05 -17.59 -5.43
CA THR A 135 11.15 -17.81 -4.48
C THR A 135 12.46 -17.12 -4.82
N GLN A 136 12.72 -16.84 -6.10
CA GLN A 136 13.95 -16.18 -6.55
C GLN A 136 14.06 -14.70 -6.12
N ASN A 137 12.95 -14.09 -5.68
CA ASN A 137 12.89 -12.66 -5.34
C ASN A 137 12.90 -12.32 -3.83
N ARG A 138 13.02 -13.33 -2.94
CA ARG A 138 13.21 -13.30 -1.45
C ARG A 138 12.34 -14.33 -0.73
N GLY A 139 11.58 -15.15 -1.44
CA GLY A 139 10.94 -16.35 -0.89
C GLY A 139 9.48 -16.13 -0.53
N LEU A 140 9.04 -16.88 0.47
CA LEU A 140 7.66 -16.96 0.93
C LEU A 140 7.17 -15.68 1.63
N GLU A 141 8.12 -14.84 2.09
CA GLU A 141 7.83 -13.52 2.67
C GLU A 141 7.20 -12.57 1.64
N ASP A 142 7.40 -12.81 0.35
CA ASP A 142 6.88 -11.96 -0.73
C ASP A 142 5.39 -12.15 -0.94
N LEU A 143 4.78 -13.26 -0.46
CA LEU A 143 3.36 -13.51 -0.65
C LEU A 143 2.51 -12.36 -0.07
N LYS A 144 2.90 -11.82 1.08
CA LYS A 144 2.23 -10.68 1.74
C LYS A 144 2.19 -9.42 0.87
N GLU A 145 3.11 -9.27 -0.08
CA GLU A 145 3.16 -8.10 -0.95
C GLU A 145 2.05 -8.11 -2.01
N TYR A 146 1.53 -9.29 -2.36
CA TYR A 146 0.42 -9.45 -3.30
C TYR A 146 -0.94 -9.49 -2.60
N LEU A 147 -0.97 -9.85 -1.32
CA LEU A 147 -2.19 -9.88 -0.52
C LEU A 147 -2.66 -8.47 -0.15
N ASN A 148 -3.98 -8.34 0.07
CA ASN A 148 -4.66 -7.10 0.43
C ASN A 148 -4.47 -5.94 -0.57
N LYS A 149 -4.20 -6.27 -1.84
CA LYS A 149 -4.18 -5.32 -2.95
C LYS A 149 -5.47 -5.42 -3.73
N GLU A 150 -6.01 -4.29 -4.18
CA GLU A 150 -7.22 -4.31 -5.00
C GLU A 150 -6.91 -4.80 -6.42
N ILE A 151 -5.75 -4.44 -6.97
CA ILE A 151 -5.41 -4.76 -8.35
C ILE A 151 -3.90 -5.01 -8.59
N MET A 152 -3.60 -5.75 -9.67
CA MET A 152 -2.25 -5.87 -10.22
C MET A 152 -1.99 -4.80 -11.30
N ILE A 153 -0.78 -4.25 -11.31
CA ILE A 153 -0.33 -3.33 -12.36
C ILE A 153 0.89 -3.92 -13.04
N TYR A 154 0.77 -4.21 -14.34
CA TYR A 154 1.81 -4.81 -15.15
C TYR A 154 2.50 -3.75 -16.00
N PHE A 155 3.80 -3.56 -15.76
CA PHE A 155 4.68 -2.72 -16.55
C PHE A 155 5.31 -3.55 -17.67
N GLN A 156 4.88 -3.33 -18.91
CA GLN A 156 5.39 -4.08 -20.06
C GLN A 156 6.84 -3.70 -20.38
N CYS A 157 7.60 -4.68 -20.90
CA CYS A 157 8.96 -4.45 -21.39
C CYS A 157 8.94 -3.41 -22.52
N GLY A 158 9.83 -2.41 -22.45
CA GLY A 158 9.89 -1.35 -23.45
C GLY A 158 8.90 -0.21 -23.27
N SER A 159 8.08 -0.20 -22.20
CA SER A 159 7.22 0.97 -21.94
C SER A 159 8.08 2.24 -21.81
N LEU A 160 7.69 3.31 -22.52
CA LEU A 160 8.43 4.58 -22.62
C LEU A 160 8.41 5.41 -21.32
N VAL A 161 7.74 4.92 -20.28
CA VAL A 161 7.85 5.49 -18.94
C VAL A 161 9.30 5.39 -18.49
N GLY A 162 10.03 6.52 -18.59
CA GLY A 162 11.43 6.57 -18.20
C GLY A 162 11.60 6.19 -16.74
N ARG A 163 12.74 5.61 -16.36
CA ARG A 163 13.00 5.04 -15.01
C ARG A 163 12.69 5.99 -13.83
N ARG A 164 12.73 7.31 -14.04
CA ARG A 164 12.41 8.37 -13.04
C ARG A 164 10.93 8.82 -13.04
N GLN A 165 10.10 8.18 -13.85
CA GLN A 165 8.66 8.45 -13.95
C GLN A 165 7.83 7.29 -13.37
N ASP A 166 8.39 6.07 -13.25
CA ASP A 166 7.69 4.92 -12.64
C ASP A 166 7.28 5.20 -11.19
N ASP A 167 8.19 5.79 -10.41
CA ASP A 167 7.92 6.17 -9.02
C ASP A 167 6.82 7.23 -8.95
N LYS A 168 6.91 8.27 -9.78
CA LYS A 168 5.92 9.35 -9.85
C LYS A 168 4.54 8.86 -10.27
N LEU A 169 4.49 7.90 -11.19
CA LEU A 169 3.26 7.25 -11.60
C LEU A 169 2.66 6.46 -10.43
N GLY A 170 3.48 5.74 -9.67
CA GLY A 170 3.05 5.11 -8.42
C GLY A 170 2.51 6.10 -7.38
N ARG A 171 3.15 7.26 -7.23
CA ARG A 171 2.65 8.36 -6.37
C ARG A 171 1.30 8.86 -6.84
N TYR A 172 1.11 8.99 -8.16
CA TYR A 172 -0.14 9.42 -8.76
C TYR A 172 -1.27 8.42 -8.48
N PHE A 173 -1.05 7.13 -8.72
CA PHE A 173 -2.01 6.07 -8.37
C PHE A 173 -2.43 6.13 -6.90
N TYR A 174 -1.47 6.26 -6.00
CA TYR A 174 -1.75 6.33 -4.57
C TYR A 174 -2.45 7.62 -4.16
N ARG A 175 -2.10 8.77 -4.74
CA ARG A 175 -2.81 10.03 -4.51
C ARG A 175 -4.27 9.92 -4.93
N GLU A 176 -4.55 9.39 -6.13
CA GLU A 176 -5.93 9.18 -6.58
C GLU A 176 -6.68 8.20 -5.67
N TRP A 177 -6.02 7.14 -5.19
CA TRP A 177 -6.61 6.24 -4.20
C TRP A 177 -6.91 6.94 -2.86
N LEU A 178 -5.99 7.75 -2.34
CA LEU A 178 -6.21 8.53 -1.13
C LEU A 178 -7.40 9.48 -1.28
N ARG A 179 -7.55 10.15 -2.43
CA ARG A 179 -8.69 11.04 -2.71
C ARG A 179 -10.03 10.32 -2.59
N LEU A 180 -10.12 9.08 -3.08
CA LEU A 180 -11.35 8.27 -2.96
C LEU A 180 -11.75 8.00 -1.50
N HIS A 181 -10.78 8.00 -0.60
CA HIS A 181 -10.97 7.80 0.84
C HIS A 181 -10.86 9.10 1.65
N ASN A 182 -10.85 10.28 1.02
CA ASN A 182 -10.59 11.56 1.69
C ASN A 182 -9.33 11.54 2.59
N GLY A 183 -8.27 10.88 2.13
CA GLY A 183 -7.01 10.72 2.86
C GLY A 183 -7.01 9.64 3.95
N ARG A 184 -8.10 8.88 4.10
CA ARG A 184 -8.31 7.91 5.20
C ARG A 184 -8.58 6.47 4.73
N PRO A 185 -7.79 5.89 3.81
CA PRO A 185 -8.02 4.51 3.41
C PRO A 185 -7.60 3.53 4.52
N PRO A 186 -8.13 2.29 4.50
CA PRO A 186 -7.68 1.24 5.40
C PRO A 186 -6.28 0.76 5.00
N PHE A 187 -5.29 1.05 5.85
CA PHE A 187 -3.87 0.72 5.60
C PHE A 187 -3.42 -0.58 6.27
N GLN A 188 -4.29 -1.22 7.04
CA GLN A 188 -3.96 -2.40 7.83
C GLN A 188 -3.52 -3.59 6.97
N ARG A 189 -2.60 -4.41 7.51
CA ARG A 189 -2.17 -5.69 6.93
C ARG A 189 -1.65 -5.52 5.50
N HIS A 190 -0.78 -4.53 5.29
CA HIS A 190 -0.22 -4.19 3.97
C HIS A 190 -1.29 -3.81 2.94
N SER A 191 -2.48 -3.38 3.37
CA SER A 191 -3.54 -2.94 2.48
C SER A 191 -3.09 -1.70 1.70
N PHE A 192 -3.16 -1.80 0.37
CA PHE A 192 -2.74 -0.76 -0.55
C PHE A 192 -3.47 -0.94 -1.87
N PHE A 193 -3.64 0.13 -2.66
CA PHE A 193 -4.40 0.07 -3.90
C PHE A 193 -3.94 -1.05 -4.85
N ALA A 194 -2.64 -1.11 -5.15
CA ALA A 194 -2.13 -1.99 -6.18
C ALA A 194 -0.74 -2.57 -5.90
N LYS A 195 -0.43 -3.71 -6.55
CA LYS A 195 0.93 -4.25 -6.62
C LYS A 195 1.50 -4.07 -8.03
N PRO A 196 2.53 -3.22 -8.20
CA PRO A 196 3.25 -3.12 -9.47
C PRO A 196 4.21 -4.29 -9.66
N VAL A 197 4.31 -4.78 -10.89
CA VAL A 197 5.32 -5.74 -11.34
C VAL A 197 5.73 -5.38 -12.77
N CYS A 198 6.97 -5.72 -13.16
CA CYS A 198 7.43 -5.51 -14.52
C CYS A 198 7.75 -6.83 -15.22
N PHE A 199 7.61 -6.82 -16.54
CA PHE A 199 8.05 -7.90 -17.40
C PHE A 199 9.42 -7.57 -18.01
N GLY A 200 10.32 -8.54 -17.97
CA GLY A 200 11.55 -8.51 -18.76
C GLY A 200 11.31 -8.88 -20.22
N GLU A 201 12.37 -8.85 -21.02
CA GLU A 201 12.32 -9.13 -22.47
C GLU A 201 11.74 -10.52 -22.81
N LYS A 202 11.89 -11.50 -21.92
CA LYS A 202 11.37 -12.87 -22.08
C LYS A 202 10.04 -13.10 -21.34
N GLY A 203 9.50 -12.07 -20.68
CA GLY A 203 8.21 -12.12 -20.02
C GLY A 203 7.03 -11.96 -21.00
N PRO A 204 5.79 -12.05 -20.51
CA PRO A 204 4.58 -11.73 -21.27
C PRO A 204 4.65 -10.39 -21.98
N GLN A 205 4.33 -10.37 -23.28
CA GLN A 205 4.29 -9.16 -24.10
C GLN A 205 2.89 -8.86 -24.65
N SER A 206 2.09 -9.88 -24.93
CA SER A 206 0.71 -9.66 -25.39
C SER A 206 -0.31 -9.67 -24.26
N ILE A 207 -1.45 -8.99 -24.44
CA ILE A 207 -2.55 -8.95 -23.47
C ILE A 207 -3.00 -10.37 -23.09
N GLN A 208 -3.09 -11.28 -24.07
CA GLN A 208 -3.44 -12.67 -23.82
C GLN A 208 -2.41 -13.39 -22.93
N GLN A 209 -1.11 -13.18 -23.17
CA GLN A 209 -0.05 -13.76 -22.35
C GLN A 209 -0.07 -13.20 -20.93
N ILE A 210 -0.33 -11.90 -20.77
CA ILE A 210 -0.47 -11.26 -19.46
C ILE A 210 -1.66 -11.85 -18.71
N GLY A 211 -2.80 -12.07 -19.38
CA GLY A 211 -3.97 -12.72 -18.79
C GLY A 211 -3.68 -14.14 -18.30
N VAL A 212 -2.99 -14.96 -19.10
CA VAL A 212 -2.57 -16.32 -18.72
C VAL A 212 -1.63 -16.27 -17.50
N PHE A 213 -0.66 -15.35 -17.51
CA PHE A 213 0.27 -15.15 -16.40
C PHE A 213 -0.46 -14.72 -15.11
N HIS A 214 -1.36 -13.74 -15.21
CA HIS A 214 -2.12 -13.21 -14.09
C HIS A 214 -3.00 -14.29 -13.44
N LYS A 215 -3.66 -15.13 -14.25
CA LYS A 215 -4.43 -16.26 -13.75
C LYS A 215 -3.55 -17.24 -12.96
N ALA A 216 -2.42 -17.65 -13.53
CA ALA A 216 -1.49 -18.56 -12.87
C ALA A 216 -0.91 -17.98 -11.57
N LEU A 217 -0.62 -16.68 -11.53
CA LEU A 217 -0.23 -15.96 -10.32
C LEU A 217 -1.35 -16.00 -9.26
N CYS A 218 -2.59 -15.68 -9.64
CA CYS A 218 -3.72 -15.69 -8.71
C CYS A 218 -3.99 -17.08 -8.13
N ASP A 219 -3.86 -18.12 -8.95
CA ASP A 219 -4.03 -19.51 -8.52
C ASP A 219 -2.91 -19.92 -7.56
N ALA A 220 -1.66 -19.56 -7.86
CA ALA A 220 -0.52 -19.78 -6.97
C ALA A 220 -0.66 -19.03 -5.63
N ILE A 221 -1.15 -17.80 -5.63
CA ILE A 221 -1.42 -17.06 -4.37
C ILE A 221 -2.54 -17.72 -3.58
N SER A 222 -3.63 -18.08 -4.27
CA SER A 222 -4.84 -18.61 -3.63
C SER A 222 -4.60 -19.97 -2.99
N ALA A 223 -3.78 -20.82 -3.61
CA ALA A 223 -3.40 -22.12 -3.09
C ALA A 223 -2.64 -22.05 -1.75
N ARG A 224 -2.20 -20.86 -1.35
CA ARG A 224 -1.32 -20.64 -0.20
C ARG A 224 -1.92 -19.76 0.89
N LEU A 225 -3.17 -19.31 0.71
CA LEU A 225 -3.87 -18.50 1.72
C LEU A 225 -4.08 -19.26 3.04
N ASP A 226 -4.11 -20.58 2.98
CA ASP A 226 -4.31 -21.45 4.13
C ASP A 226 -2.96 -22.02 4.66
N ASP A 227 -1.81 -21.59 4.11
CA ASP A 227 -0.49 -21.88 4.68
C ASP A 227 -0.36 -21.16 6.04
N ASP A 228 0.13 -21.88 7.06
CA ASP A 228 0.41 -21.33 8.39
C ASP A 228 1.57 -20.32 8.35
N VAL A 229 1.43 -19.25 9.13
CA VAL A 229 2.40 -18.16 9.23
C VAL A 229 2.79 -17.93 10.67
N ASP A 230 4.09 -17.83 10.90
CA ASP A 230 4.67 -17.37 12.14
C ASP A 230 5.28 -15.99 11.93
N PHE A 231 4.57 -14.97 12.42
CA PHE A 231 5.11 -13.62 12.49
C PHE A 231 6.11 -13.47 13.64
N PHE A 232 6.09 -14.28 14.70
CA PHE A 232 7.02 -14.08 15.83
C PHE A 232 7.99 -15.25 15.97
N PRO A 233 8.83 -15.55 14.95
CA PRO A 233 9.80 -16.63 15.07
C PRO A 233 10.83 -16.24 16.13
N MET A 234 11.10 -17.16 17.07
CA MET A 234 12.16 -16.96 18.07
C MET A 234 13.48 -16.60 17.38
N ARG A 235 14.00 -15.38 17.63
CA ARG A 235 15.28 -14.93 17.08
C ARG A 235 16.44 -15.39 17.97
N PRO A 236 17.56 -15.86 17.39
CA PRO A 236 18.83 -15.90 18.11
C PRO A 236 19.21 -14.47 18.52
N GLN A 237 19.65 -14.28 19.77
CA GLN A 237 20.08 -12.98 20.27
C GLN A 237 21.22 -12.44 19.38
N SER A 238 21.01 -11.28 18.76
CA SER A 238 22.08 -10.62 18.01
C SER A 238 23.06 -9.97 19.00
N PRO A 239 24.38 -10.16 18.87
CA PRO A 239 25.38 -9.64 19.80
C PRO A 239 25.59 -8.11 19.69
N THR A 240 25.04 -7.48 18.65
CA THR A 240 25.07 -6.02 18.47
C THR A 240 23.69 -5.48 18.78
N GLY A 241 23.52 -4.88 19.96
CA GLY A 241 22.26 -4.33 20.49
C GLY A 241 21.64 -3.16 19.72
N THR A 242 21.89 -3.04 18.41
CA THR A 242 21.18 -2.10 17.53
C THR A 242 19.79 -2.65 17.27
N THR A 243 18.83 -2.17 18.05
CA THR A 243 17.39 -2.36 17.83
C THR A 243 16.99 -1.42 16.71
N ASP A 244 16.97 -1.92 15.46
CA ASP A 244 16.35 -1.19 14.36
C ASP A 244 14.90 -0.88 14.77
N ALA A 245 14.54 0.42 14.74
CA ALA A 245 13.20 0.87 15.07
C ALA A 245 12.19 0.15 14.17
N PRO A 246 11.17 -0.50 14.73
CA PRO A 246 10.25 -1.29 13.94
C PRO A 246 9.27 -0.41 13.14
N PRO A 247 8.70 -0.94 12.04
CA PRO A 247 7.85 -0.16 11.16
C PRO A 247 6.48 0.14 11.79
N LEU A 248 5.91 1.28 11.39
CA LEU A 248 5.01 2.07 12.24
C LEU A 248 3.50 1.68 12.16
N PHE A 249 2.84 1.50 11.02
CA PHE A 249 1.35 1.39 10.93
C PHE A 249 0.71 0.08 10.41
N ASN A 250 0.72 -1.03 11.16
CA ASN A 250 -0.16 -2.18 10.92
C ASN A 250 -0.66 -2.73 12.25
N PRO A 251 -1.88 -3.32 12.29
CA PRO A 251 -2.33 -4.05 13.46
C PRO A 251 -1.35 -5.18 13.77
N ILE A 252 -1.13 -5.41 15.07
CA ILE A 252 -0.24 -6.47 15.55
C ILE A 252 -0.80 -7.79 15.00
N PRO A 253 -0.08 -8.49 14.09
CA PRO A 253 -0.51 -9.81 13.69
C PRO A 253 -0.58 -10.69 14.93
N SER A 254 -1.49 -11.66 14.94
CA SER A 254 -1.58 -12.58 16.08
C SER A 254 -0.22 -13.20 16.41
N ARG A 255 0.05 -13.38 17.71
CA ARG A 255 1.22 -14.14 18.17
C ARG A 255 1.04 -15.64 17.98
N THR A 256 -0.19 -16.08 17.69
CA THR A 256 -0.48 -17.46 17.34
C THR A 256 -0.05 -17.73 15.89
N ILE A 257 0.57 -18.88 15.68
CA ILE A 257 0.75 -19.43 14.34
C ILE A 257 -0.63 -19.80 13.81
N GLN A 258 -1.01 -19.20 12.69
CA GLN A 258 -2.28 -19.45 12.01
C GLN A 258 -2.14 -19.09 10.53
N SER A 259 -3.17 -19.38 9.73
CA SER A 259 -3.11 -19.14 8.29
C SER A 259 -3.00 -17.66 7.92
N TRP A 260 -2.54 -17.36 6.70
CA TRP A 260 -2.61 -16.00 6.15
C TRP A 260 -4.03 -15.41 6.25
N ARG A 261 -5.03 -16.22 5.93
CA ARG A 261 -6.45 -15.84 6.00
C ARG A 261 -6.87 -15.47 7.42
N ASP A 262 -6.50 -16.27 8.41
CA ASP A 262 -6.83 -16.00 9.82
C ASP A 262 -6.09 -14.78 10.37
N HIS A 263 -4.93 -14.45 9.79
CA HIS A 263 -4.26 -13.17 10.02
C HIS A 263 -4.87 -11.98 9.26
N GLY A 264 -5.95 -12.18 8.51
CA GLY A 264 -6.63 -11.13 7.74
C GLY A 264 -5.91 -10.74 6.45
N PHE A 265 -5.05 -11.60 5.92
CA PHE A 265 -4.48 -11.43 4.58
C PHE A 265 -5.30 -12.22 3.57
N ILE A 266 -5.88 -11.51 2.61
CA ILE A 266 -6.78 -12.09 1.61
C ILE A 266 -6.39 -11.64 0.20
N LEU A 267 -6.80 -12.43 -0.78
CA LEU A 267 -6.90 -11.97 -2.16
C LEU A 267 -8.17 -11.13 -2.27
N LYS A 268 -8.05 -9.83 -2.58
CA LYS A 268 -9.21 -8.93 -2.64
C LYS A 268 -10.18 -9.33 -3.74
N HIS A 269 -11.42 -8.86 -3.59
CA HIS A 269 -12.58 -9.33 -4.32
C HIS A 269 -12.42 -9.27 -5.84
N ILE A 270 -11.93 -8.15 -6.37
CA ILE A 270 -11.78 -7.91 -7.81
C ILE A 270 -10.41 -8.29 -8.35
N PHE A 271 -9.47 -8.69 -7.49
CA PHE A 271 -8.05 -8.85 -7.85
C PHE A 271 -7.83 -9.87 -8.96
N ARG A 272 -8.71 -10.88 -9.05
CA ARG A 272 -8.70 -11.92 -10.10
C ARG A 272 -9.37 -11.50 -11.40
N SER A 273 -10.25 -10.51 -11.35
CA SER A 273 -11.19 -10.19 -12.43
C SER A 273 -10.67 -9.09 -13.36
N LEU A 274 -9.81 -8.22 -12.83
CA LEU A 274 -9.34 -7.02 -13.51
C LEU A 274 -7.86 -6.77 -13.19
N TYR A 275 -7.10 -6.31 -14.18
CA TYR A 275 -5.74 -5.79 -13.97
C TYR A 275 -5.46 -4.57 -14.86
N ILE A 276 -4.39 -3.84 -14.53
CA ILE A 276 -3.92 -2.70 -15.31
C ILE A 276 -2.65 -3.08 -16.08
N VAL A 277 -2.53 -2.62 -17.33
CA VAL A 277 -1.27 -2.65 -18.09
C VAL A 277 -0.79 -1.24 -18.39
N ILE A 278 0.50 -1.02 -18.12
CA ILE A 278 1.27 0.16 -18.53
C ILE A 278 2.16 -0.27 -19.69
N ASP A 279 1.82 0.19 -20.89
CA ASP A 279 2.47 -0.17 -22.14
C ASP A 279 3.30 0.97 -22.75
N ASP A 280 3.82 0.78 -23.96
CA ASP A 280 4.61 1.78 -24.66
C ASP A 280 3.81 3.01 -25.11
N GLN A 281 2.48 2.94 -25.08
CA GLN A 281 1.56 4.04 -25.42
C GLN A 281 1.06 4.80 -24.20
N THR A 282 1.71 4.60 -23.04
CA THR A 282 1.29 5.22 -21.78
C THR A 282 1.32 6.76 -21.86
N SER A 283 2.20 7.36 -22.66
CA SER A 283 2.06 8.75 -23.09
C SER A 283 1.16 8.81 -24.32
N ALA A 284 0.17 9.72 -24.36
CA ALA A 284 -0.52 10.08 -25.60
C ALA A 284 0.54 10.33 -26.68
N GLY A 285 0.69 9.36 -27.59
CA GLY A 285 1.98 9.06 -28.22
C GLY A 285 2.54 10.20 -29.05
N ASP A 286 3.87 10.37 -29.05
CA ASP A 286 4.74 11.16 -29.94
C ASP A 286 4.31 12.57 -30.40
N GLN A 287 3.12 13.04 -30.02
CA GLN A 287 2.76 14.43 -29.96
C GLN A 287 3.48 14.97 -28.74
N GLU A 288 4.32 15.98 -28.94
CA GLU A 288 4.79 16.83 -27.86
C GLU A 288 3.60 17.09 -26.93
N LEU A 289 3.62 16.48 -25.73
CA LEU A 289 2.63 16.75 -24.70
C LEU A 289 2.43 18.27 -24.71
N PRO A 290 1.19 18.78 -24.88
CA PRO A 290 0.95 20.21 -25.04
C PRO A 290 1.77 20.95 -24.01
N THR A 291 2.69 21.83 -24.42
CA THR A 291 3.64 22.38 -23.45
C THR A 291 2.86 22.99 -22.30
N TYR A 292 3.09 22.52 -21.07
CA TYR A 292 2.49 23.16 -19.91
C TYR A 292 2.82 24.65 -19.96
N ARG A 293 1.92 25.50 -19.43
CA ARG A 293 2.11 26.95 -19.49
C ARG A 293 3.53 27.32 -19.06
N ALA A 294 4.15 28.29 -19.74
CA ALA A 294 5.46 28.77 -19.33
C ALA A 294 5.39 29.36 -17.91
N ARG A 295 6.42 29.09 -17.09
CA ARG A 295 6.57 29.71 -15.77
C ARG A 295 6.65 31.22 -15.92
N ARG A 296 5.83 31.95 -15.17
CA ARG A 296 5.91 33.42 -15.10
C ARG A 296 6.96 33.83 -14.05
N PRO A 297 7.61 35.00 -14.18
CA PRO A 297 8.64 35.44 -13.24
C PRO A 297 8.21 35.48 -11.76
N HIS A 298 6.91 35.69 -11.50
CA HIS A 298 6.34 35.76 -10.15
C HIS A 298 5.76 34.44 -9.65
N ASP A 299 5.79 33.37 -10.47
CA ASP A 299 5.32 32.06 -10.02
C ASP A 299 6.33 31.47 -9.03
N ASP A 300 5.84 30.99 -7.89
CA ASP A 300 6.63 30.14 -7.01
C ASP A 300 7.15 28.93 -7.78
N LEU A 301 8.45 28.68 -7.69
CA LEU A 301 9.09 27.62 -8.47
C LEU A 301 8.58 26.24 -8.05
N ALA A 302 8.41 25.99 -6.76
CA ALA A 302 7.99 24.69 -6.26
C ALA A 302 6.54 24.39 -6.67
N LEU A 303 5.63 25.35 -6.52
CA LEU A 303 4.24 25.23 -6.96
C LEU A 303 4.13 25.02 -8.47
N TYR A 304 4.83 25.83 -9.27
CA TYR A 304 4.85 25.66 -10.73
C TYR A 304 5.31 24.26 -11.13
N LEU A 305 6.37 23.78 -10.50
CA LEU A 305 6.97 22.49 -10.77
C LEU A 305 6.06 21.32 -10.35
N GLU A 306 5.31 21.48 -9.26
CA GLU A 306 4.28 20.56 -8.79
C GLU A 306 3.13 20.48 -9.80
N GLU A 307 2.60 21.63 -10.24
CA GLU A 307 1.57 21.70 -11.29
C GLU A 307 2.02 21.05 -12.61
N CYS A 308 3.26 21.30 -13.04
CA CYS A 308 3.83 20.64 -14.22
C CYS A 308 3.83 19.11 -14.08
N CYS A 309 4.18 18.63 -12.88
CA CYS A 309 4.25 17.20 -12.61
C CYS A 309 2.87 16.56 -12.63
N ASP A 310 1.89 17.20 -11.97
CA ASP A 310 0.50 16.76 -11.95
C ASP A 310 -0.09 16.74 -13.37
N TRP A 311 0.09 17.83 -14.11
CA TRP A 311 -0.39 17.94 -15.49
C TRP A 311 0.19 16.85 -16.39
N SER A 312 1.50 16.58 -16.27
CA SER A 312 2.19 15.56 -17.06
C SER A 312 1.67 14.16 -16.75
N LEU A 313 1.49 13.81 -15.47
CA LEU A 313 1.00 12.50 -15.05
C LEU A 313 -0.49 12.32 -15.36
N ALA A 314 -1.28 13.39 -15.35
CA ALA A 314 -2.68 13.38 -15.76
C ALA A 314 -2.91 13.13 -17.26
N GLN A 315 -1.85 13.14 -18.08
CA GLN A 315 -1.92 12.71 -19.48
C GLN A 315 -1.58 11.22 -19.67
N TYR A 316 -1.13 10.54 -18.62
CA TYR A 316 -0.80 9.13 -18.72
C TYR A 316 -2.07 8.31 -18.93
N THR A 317 -1.98 7.35 -19.85
CA THR A 317 -3.04 6.39 -20.15
C THR A 317 -2.60 4.99 -19.79
N VAL A 318 -3.57 4.16 -19.42
CA VAL A 318 -3.35 2.77 -19.06
C VAL A 318 -4.44 1.91 -19.67
N LEU A 319 -4.17 0.61 -19.79
CA LEU A 319 -5.18 -0.36 -20.19
C LEU A 319 -5.80 -1.00 -18.96
N LEU A 320 -7.11 -0.95 -18.87
CA LEU A 320 -7.89 -1.81 -18.00
C LEU A 320 -8.23 -3.08 -18.79
N VAL A 321 -7.92 -4.24 -18.21
CA VAL A 321 -8.12 -5.53 -18.87
C VAL A 321 -8.92 -6.47 -17.99
N LYS A 322 -10.02 -7.00 -18.53
CA LYS A 322 -10.80 -8.07 -17.91
C LYS A 322 -10.11 -9.41 -18.11
N THR A 323 -10.15 -10.24 -17.09
CA THR A 323 -9.54 -11.58 -17.14
C THR A 323 -10.52 -12.66 -17.60
N GLY A 324 -11.82 -12.38 -17.53
CA GLY A 324 -12.89 -13.36 -17.64
C GLY A 324 -13.13 -14.19 -16.37
N ASP A 325 -12.30 -14.07 -15.33
CA ASP A 325 -12.54 -14.68 -14.01
C ASP A 325 -13.40 -13.74 -13.16
N GLU A 326 -14.71 -13.69 -13.46
CA GLU A 326 -15.70 -12.85 -12.78
C GLU A 326 -16.64 -13.67 -11.87
N ALA A 327 -16.32 -14.94 -11.61
CA ALA A 327 -17.21 -15.87 -10.91
C ALA A 327 -17.55 -15.44 -9.47
N LYS A 328 -16.72 -14.59 -8.86
CA LYS A 328 -16.93 -14.05 -7.51
C LYS A 328 -17.66 -12.71 -7.50
N LEU A 329 -17.83 -12.07 -8.65
CA LEU A 329 -18.51 -10.77 -8.74
C LEU A 329 -20.02 -10.97 -8.73
N HIS A 330 -20.74 -10.04 -8.11
CA HIS A 330 -22.19 -9.98 -8.18
C HIS A 330 -22.66 -9.62 -9.59
N SER A 331 -21.94 -8.75 -10.27
CA SER A 331 -22.24 -8.35 -11.66
C SER A 331 -21.00 -8.37 -12.54
N PRO A 332 -21.12 -8.77 -13.82
CA PRO A 332 -20.02 -8.70 -14.77
C PRO A 332 -19.44 -7.30 -14.91
N ILE A 333 -18.13 -7.19 -15.17
CA ILE A 333 -17.50 -5.89 -15.39
C ILE A 333 -17.84 -5.42 -16.81
N SER A 334 -18.45 -4.23 -16.88
CA SER A 334 -18.75 -3.55 -18.14
C SER A 334 -17.95 -2.26 -18.28
N PHE A 335 -17.26 -2.12 -19.41
CA PHE A 335 -16.57 -0.87 -19.78
C PHE A 335 -17.47 0.11 -20.53
N LEU A 336 -18.69 -0.28 -20.90
CA LEU A 336 -19.64 0.58 -21.64
C LEU A 336 -19.80 1.99 -21.02
N PRO A 337 -19.89 2.17 -19.69
CA PRO A 337 -20.00 3.50 -19.10
C PRO A 337 -18.81 4.42 -19.42
N LEU A 338 -17.62 3.87 -19.65
CA LEU A 338 -16.44 4.64 -20.05
C LEU A 338 -16.53 5.12 -21.50
N PHE A 339 -17.15 4.32 -22.38
CA PHE A 339 -17.41 4.69 -23.77
C PHE A 339 -18.51 5.74 -23.86
N GLU A 340 -19.64 5.52 -23.17
CA GLU A 340 -20.77 6.46 -23.14
C GLU A 340 -20.38 7.84 -22.60
N ALA A 341 -19.46 7.88 -21.63
CA ALA A 341 -18.93 9.11 -21.06
C ALA A 341 -17.83 9.77 -21.92
N GLY A 342 -17.40 9.15 -23.03
CA GLY A 342 -16.29 9.64 -23.86
C GLY A 342 -14.93 9.61 -23.16
N LEU A 343 -14.76 8.75 -22.15
CA LEU A 343 -13.53 8.59 -21.38
C LEU A 343 -12.63 7.48 -21.92
N ALA A 344 -13.21 6.55 -22.67
CA ALA A 344 -12.49 5.50 -23.37
C ALA A 344 -11.68 6.08 -24.55
N LEU A 345 -10.42 5.68 -24.63
CA LEU A 345 -9.48 6.02 -25.68
C LEU A 345 -9.23 4.79 -26.56
N GLU A 346 -8.68 5.02 -27.75
CA GLU A 346 -8.26 3.94 -28.63
C GLU A 346 -7.17 3.08 -27.98
N VAL A 347 -7.37 1.76 -27.95
CA VAL A 347 -6.39 0.82 -27.38
C VAL A 347 -5.07 0.84 -28.16
N ASN A 348 -5.16 0.95 -29.49
CA ASN A 348 -4.05 1.10 -30.44
C ASN A 348 -2.95 0.02 -30.37
N ARG A 349 -3.30 -1.18 -29.92
CA ARG A 349 -2.38 -2.32 -29.84
C ARG A 349 -2.59 -3.33 -30.95
N GLY A 350 -1.49 -3.74 -31.61
CA GLY A 350 -1.53 -4.73 -32.68
C GLY A 350 -1.91 -6.15 -32.24
N ASP A 351 -1.77 -6.47 -30.95
CA ASP A 351 -2.14 -7.76 -30.37
C ASP A 351 -3.58 -7.80 -29.81
N TYR A 352 -4.34 -6.70 -29.94
CA TYR A 352 -5.75 -6.64 -29.55
C TYR A 352 -6.64 -6.48 -30.78
N THR A 353 -7.53 -7.44 -30.99
CA THR A 353 -8.50 -7.48 -32.11
C THR A 353 -9.95 -7.53 -31.66
N GLY A 354 -10.19 -7.46 -30.34
CA GLY A 354 -11.53 -7.46 -29.77
C GLY A 354 -12.31 -6.19 -30.10
N ALA A 355 -13.64 -6.26 -30.00
CA ALA A 355 -14.44 -5.05 -30.12
C ALA A 355 -14.09 -4.08 -28.98
N PRO A 356 -14.17 -2.76 -29.18
CA PRO A 356 -13.72 -1.76 -28.20
C PRO A 356 -14.27 -1.98 -26.78
N GLU A 357 -15.49 -2.50 -26.67
CA GLU A 357 -16.21 -2.66 -25.40
C GLU A 357 -15.97 -4.01 -24.70
N GLU A 358 -15.28 -4.96 -25.34
CA GLU A 358 -15.36 -6.37 -24.93
C GLU A 358 -14.49 -6.71 -23.73
N ASP A 359 -13.17 -6.46 -23.78
CA ASP A 359 -12.23 -7.01 -22.79
C ASP A 359 -11.13 -6.06 -22.34
N VAL A 360 -10.84 -5.03 -23.14
CA VAL A 360 -9.75 -4.08 -22.90
C VAL A 360 -10.22 -2.68 -23.21
N VAL A 361 -9.96 -1.73 -22.32
CA VAL A 361 -10.21 -0.31 -22.58
C VAL A 361 -9.00 0.52 -22.18
N ARG A 362 -8.63 1.50 -23.02
CA ARG A 362 -7.62 2.50 -22.67
C ARG A 362 -8.30 3.70 -22.01
N VAL A 363 -7.77 4.15 -20.88
CA VAL A 363 -8.27 5.32 -20.16
C VAL A 363 -7.11 6.07 -19.50
N LYS A 364 -7.36 7.29 -19.02
CA LYS A 364 -6.43 7.99 -18.13
C LYS A 364 -6.30 7.28 -16.77
N VAL A 365 -5.18 7.49 -16.09
CA VAL A 365 -4.90 6.85 -14.79
C VAL A 365 -5.96 7.16 -13.73
N ASP A 366 -6.36 8.43 -13.60
CA ASP A 366 -7.38 8.85 -12.64
C ASP A 366 -8.76 8.21 -12.93
N VAL A 367 -9.11 8.11 -14.21
CA VAL A 367 -10.31 7.40 -14.67
C VAL A 367 -10.24 5.91 -14.32
N ALA A 368 -9.09 5.26 -14.53
CA ALA A 368 -8.90 3.85 -14.17
C ALA A 368 -9.12 3.61 -12.66
N VAL A 369 -8.49 4.44 -11.82
CA VAL A 369 -8.60 4.33 -10.36
C VAL A 369 -10.05 4.52 -9.90
N ARG A 370 -10.76 5.52 -10.44
CA ARG A 370 -12.18 5.75 -10.13
C ARG A 370 -13.07 4.61 -10.61
N PHE A 371 -12.85 4.10 -11.81
CA PHE A 371 -13.62 2.96 -12.33
C PHE A 371 -13.47 1.72 -11.43
N ILE A 372 -12.24 1.39 -11.03
CA ILE A 372 -11.96 0.28 -10.11
C ILE A 372 -12.69 0.47 -8.78
N TRP A 373 -12.67 1.69 -8.25
CA TRP A 373 -13.38 2.04 -7.03
C TRP A 373 -14.89 1.88 -7.16
N ASP A 374 -15.49 2.32 -8.27
CA ASP A 374 -16.91 2.17 -8.52
C ASP A 374 -17.34 0.70 -8.61
N VAL A 375 -16.50 -0.16 -9.21
CA VAL A 375 -16.72 -1.61 -9.22
C VAL A 375 -16.67 -2.16 -7.80
N LEU A 376 -15.63 -1.84 -7.02
CA LEU A 376 -15.51 -2.27 -5.62
C LEU A 376 -16.71 -1.84 -4.77
N TYR A 377 -17.16 -0.60 -4.93
CA TYR A 377 -18.26 -0.05 -4.16
C TYR A 377 -19.60 -0.69 -4.52
N LYS A 378 -19.83 -1.00 -5.80
CA LYS A 378 -21.00 -1.78 -6.25
C LYS A 378 -21.00 -3.18 -5.61
N GLU A 379 -19.86 -3.85 -5.63
CA GLU A 379 -19.71 -5.19 -5.03
C GLU A 379 -19.91 -5.17 -3.52
N GLN A 380 -19.37 -4.18 -2.80
CA GLN A 380 -19.59 -4.01 -1.36
C GLN A 380 -21.06 -3.78 -1.00
N LYS A 381 -21.81 -3.07 -1.86
CA LYS A 381 -23.25 -2.86 -1.67
C LYS A 381 -24.09 -4.09 -1.97
N ALA A 382 -23.70 -4.86 -2.98
CA ALA A 382 -24.46 -6.01 -3.43
C ALA A 382 -24.17 -7.26 -2.59
N LEU A 383 -22.94 -7.43 -2.12
CA LEU A 383 -22.48 -8.60 -1.36
C LEU A 383 -22.23 -8.23 0.10
N GLY A 384 -23.13 -8.70 0.98
CA GLY A 384 -23.07 -8.40 2.41
C GLY A 384 -21.73 -8.76 3.07
N GLU A 385 -21.13 -9.90 2.71
CA GLU A 385 -19.83 -10.33 3.26
C GLU A 385 -18.70 -9.38 2.87
N VAL A 386 -18.66 -8.93 1.62
CA VAL A 386 -17.65 -7.99 1.10
C VAL A 386 -17.80 -6.63 1.77
N GLY A 387 -19.04 -6.13 1.88
CA GLY A 387 -19.34 -4.88 2.57
C GLY A 387 -19.01 -4.93 4.06
N GLN A 388 -19.34 -6.02 4.75
CA GLN A 388 -19.01 -6.22 6.17
C GLN A 388 -17.50 -6.26 6.40
N ALA A 389 -16.74 -6.97 5.54
CA ALA A 389 -15.29 -7.02 5.64
C ALA A 389 -14.67 -5.62 5.47
N ALA A 390 -15.13 -4.84 4.48
CA ALA A 390 -14.68 -3.46 4.28
C ALA A 390 -15.00 -2.56 5.50
N GLN A 391 -16.22 -2.67 6.05
CA GLN A 391 -16.62 -1.91 7.23
C GLN A 391 -15.82 -2.29 8.48
N ALA A 392 -15.46 -3.57 8.64
CA ALA A 392 -14.62 -4.03 9.74
C ALA A 392 -13.23 -3.38 9.71
N LEU A 393 -12.62 -3.24 8.52
CA LEU A 393 -11.34 -2.54 8.37
C LEU A 393 -11.43 -1.06 8.76
N ILE A 394 -12.53 -0.38 8.36
CA ILE A 394 -12.76 1.02 8.71
C ILE A 394 -12.94 1.18 10.21
N LYS A 395 -13.74 0.31 10.83
CA LYS A 395 -14.00 0.30 12.27
C LYS A 395 -12.71 0.07 13.07
N GLU A 396 -11.92 -0.92 12.67
CA GLU A 396 -10.61 -1.18 13.28
C GLU A 396 -9.70 0.05 13.17
N GLN A 397 -9.66 0.73 12.03
CA GLN A 397 -8.85 1.94 11.87
C GLN A 397 -9.32 3.08 12.78
N GLN A 398 -10.64 3.21 12.94
CA GLN A 398 -11.23 4.22 13.80
C GLN A 398 -10.95 3.94 15.28
N GLU A 399 -11.14 2.71 15.75
CA GLU A 399 -10.82 2.30 17.13
C GLU A 399 -9.35 2.59 17.45
N LEU A 400 -8.47 2.31 16.49
CA LEU A 400 -7.06 2.62 16.59
C LEU A 400 -6.77 4.13 16.66
N CYS A 401 -7.43 4.94 15.85
CA CYS A 401 -7.34 6.41 15.89
C CYS A 401 -7.81 6.97 17.23
N GLU A 402 -8.90 6.42 17.79
CA GLU A 402 -9.45 6.79 19.09
C GLU A 402 -8.43 6.49 20.20
N VAL A 403 -7.89 5.27 20.25
CA VAL A 403 -6.85 4.88 21.21
C VAL A 403 -5.62 5.80 21.12
N TRP A 404 -5.19 6.13 19.90
CA TRP A 404 -4.07 7.06 19.73
C TRP A 404 -4.38 8.45 20.27
N THR A 405 -5.57 8.95 19.99
CA THR A 405 -6.00 10.29 20.42
C THR A 405 -6.05 10.36 21.95
N GLU A 406 -6.62 9.36 22.62
CA GLU A 406 -6.62 9.31 24.10
C GLU A 406 -5.19 9.27 24.65
N ASN A 407 -4.33 8.42 24.11
CA ASN A 407 -2.93 8.34 24.51
C ASN A 407 -2.24 9.71 24.43
N VAL A 408 -2.33 10.39 23.28
CA VAL A 408 -1.74 11.73 23.09
C VAL A 408 -2.28 12.74 24.10
N MET A 409 -3.60 12.69 24.37
CA MET A 409 -4.24 13.57 25.34
C MET A 409 -3.78 13.30 26.78
N ASP A 410 -3.62 12.03 27.17
CA ASP A 410 -3.13 11.63 28.49
C ASP A 410 -1.67 12.06 28.70
N HIS A 411 -0.82 11.90 27.69
CA HIS A 411 0.55 12.38 27.76
C HIS A 411 0.63 13.90 27.83
N ALA A 412 -0.20 14.61 27.06
CA ALA A 412 -0.29 16.07 27.13
C ALA A 412 -0.75 16.58 28.51
N GLN A 413 -1.54 15.80 29.26
CA GLN A 413 -1.85 16.13 30.66
C GLN A 413 -0.64 15.98 31.58
N MET A 414 0.28 15.04 31.29
CA MET A 414 1.50 14.82 32.07
C MET A 414 2.57 15.88 31.79
N VAL A 415 2.83 16.19 30.51
CA VAL A 415 3.93 17.09 30.11
C VAL A 415 3.49 18.52 29.84
N GLY A 416 2.20 18.74 29.57
CA GLY A 416 1.60 20.02 29.17
C GLY A 416 1.20 20.06 27.69
N PHE A 417 0.07 20.70 27.38
CA PHE A 417 -0.49 20.80 26.02
C PHE A 417 0.36 21.62 25.04
N GLU A 418 1.15 22.57 25.53
CA GLU A 418 2.12 23.28 24.69
C GLU A 418 3.45 22.51 24.58
N GLU A 419 3.69 21.58 25.53
CA GLU A 419 4.89 20.75 25.60
C GLU A 419 4.77 19.42 24.85
N ASN A 420 3.59 19.06 24.34
CA ASN A 420 3.44 17.91 23.46
C ASN A 420 3.23 18.37 22.01
N GLY A 421 4.07 17.91 21.08
CA GLY A 421 4.10 18.42 19.70
C GLY A 421 2.80 18.26 18.92
N TYR A 422 2.08 17.15 19.12
CA TYR A 422 0.80 16.89 18.44
C TYR A 422 -0.33 17.76 18.99
N THR A 423 -0.44 17.87 20.32
CA THR A 423 -1.45 18.76 20.93
C THR A 423 -1.15 20.23 20.68
N TRP A 424 0.12 20.63 20.63
CA TRP A 424 0.56 21.97 20.22
C TRP A 424 0.06 22.33 18.82
N LEU A 425 0.20 21.40 17.86
CA LEU A 425 -0.25 21.58 16.47
C LEU A 425 -1.78 21.58 16.39
N ALA A 426 -2.43 20.58 16.99
CA ALA A 426 -3.88 20.42 17.00
C ALA A 426 -4.59 21.64 17.60
N ALA A 427 -4.04 22.24 18.66
CA ALA A 427 -4.57 23.45 19.28
C ALA A 427 -4.60 24.63 18.31
N ARG A 428 -3.51 24.84 17.56
CA ARG A 428 -3.35 25.97 16.63
C ARG A 428 -4.23 25.78 15.40
N ARG A 429 -4.25 24.56 14.87
CA ARG A 429 -5.16 24.14 13.80
C ARG A 429 -6.63 24.35 14.18
N ALA A 430 -7.03 23.95 15.40
CA ALA A 430 -8.39 24.12 15.89
C ALA A 430 -8.77 25.61 16.03
N ARG A 431 -7.85 26.44 16.55
CA ARG A 431 -8.05 27.90 16.66
C ARG A 431 -8.17 28.58 15.30
N ALA A 432 -7.32 28.22 14.33
CA ALA A 432 -7.42 28.75 12.99
C ALA A 432 -8.76 28.39 12.34
N ARG A 433 -9.16 27.12 12.47
CA ARG A 433 -10.41 26.61 11.91
C ARG A 433 -11.65 27.27 12.52
N LEU A 434 -11.63 27.63 13.82
CA LEU A 434 -12.68 28.44 14.46
C LEU A 434 -12.87 29.82 13.81
N ASN A 435 -11.79 30.39 13.26
CA ASN A 435 -11.82 31.67 12.57
C ASN A 435 -12.04 31.53 11.06
N GLY A 436 -12.26 30.32 10.54
CA GLY A 436 -12.34 30.06 9.10
C GLY A 436 -11.00 30.20 8.37
N GLU A 437 -9.89 30.13 9.10
CA GLU A 437 -8.53 30.22 8.57
C GLU A 437 -7.81 28.86 8.68
N ALA A 438 -6.68 28.73 7.98
CA ALA A 438 -5.75 27.63 8.16
C ALA A 438 -4.53 28.07 8.96
N PHE A 439 -4.05 27.19 9.83
CA PHE A 439 -2.80 27.37 10.57
C PHE A 439 -1.59 27.03 9.72
N ASP A 440 -1.67 25.96 8.94
CA ASP A 440 -0.61 25.48 8.06
C ASP A 440 -1.17 25.08 6.68
N GLU A 441 -0.27 24.78 5.74
CA GLU A 441 -0.65 24.34 4.40
C GLU A 441 -1.36 22.99 4.40
N ASP A 442 -1.06 22.10 5.34
CA ASP A 442 -1.65 20.76 5.41
C ASP A 442 -3.18 20.82 5.69
N GLN A 443 -3.66 21.84 6.41
CA GLN A 443 -5.10 22.08 6.56
C GLN A 443 -5.82 22.51 5.27
N VAL A 444 -5.08 22.98 4.25
CA VAL A 444 -5.62 23.44 2.96
C VAL A 444 -5.37 22.41 1.86
N LYS A 445 -4.13 21.96 1.73
CA LYS A 445 -3.66 20.97 0.78
C LYS A 445 -2.71 20.01 1.51
N PRO A 446 -3.25 18.91 2.07
CA PRO A 446 -2.49 17.94 2.83
C PRO A 446 -1.26 17.44 2.08
N SER A 447 -0.19 17.14 2.80
CA SER A 447 1.08 16.79 2.19
C SER A 447 1.01 15.62 1.19
N TRP A 448 0.06 14.69 1.39
CA TRP A 448 -0.17 13.53 0.52
C TRP A 448 -0.78 13.88 -0.86
N GLU A 449 -1.29 15.10 -1.05
CA GLU A 449 -1.76 15.62 -2.34
C GLU A 449 -0.61 16.05 -3.29
N HIS A 450 0.58 16.35 -2.75
CA HIS A 450 1.71 16.78 -3.58
C HIS A 450 2.47 15.58 -4.12
N LEU A 451 2.77 15.51 -5.42
CA LEU A 451 3.48 14.41 -6.07
C LEU A 451 5.02 14.54 -6.00
N ARG A 452 5.55 15.77 -5.99
CA ARG A 452 7.00 15.98 -5.96
C ARG A 452 7.62 15.85 -4.58
N HIS A 453 6.88 16.22 -3.54
CA HIS A 453 7.40 16.30 -2.17
C HIS A 453 7.41 14.95 -1.42
N TRP A 454 7.33 13.81 -2.12
CA TRP A 454 7.39 12.48 -1.49
C TRP A 454 8.81 11.98 -1.22
N ASP A 455 9.83 12.75 -1.64
CA ASP A 455 11.24 12.35 -1.54
C ASP A 455 11.93 12.71 -0.21
N CYS A 456 11.18 13.16 0.81
CA CYS A 456 11.73 13.64 2.08
C CYS A 456 12.13 12.51 3.05
#